data_AF-A0A5C8P4W2-F1
#
_entry.id   AF-A0A5C8P4W2-F1
#
_cell.length_a   1.000
_cell.length_b   1.000
_cell.length_c   1.000
_cell.angle_alpha   90.00
_cell.angle_beta   90.00
_cell.angle_gamma   90.00
#
_symmetry.space_group_name_H-M   'P 1'
#
loop_
_entity.id
_entity.type
_entity.pdbx_description
1 polymer ?
#
loop_
_entity_poly.entity_id
_entity_poly.type
_entity_poly.pdbx_seq_one_letter_code
_entity_poly.pdbx_strand_id
1 'polypeptide(L)'
;MSDKIYKVLFICTGSSARSIIAEAVMNKMGGGRFQAFSAGSHPKGEVSPFALSLLAQWRVPTEGLRSKSWDEFAQPGAPGFDFVFTVCDDAAGEVCPVWPGQPMTAHWGVPDPMAVEGGDEQKARAHADAAKMLKRRIELMLALPLAKLAGLALKRELDQIGKAGA
;
A
#
# COMPACT_ATOMS: atom_id res chain seq x y z
N MET A 1 15.06 8.68 -21.00
CA MET A 1 13.86 8.22 -20.27
C MET A 1 14.13 8.54 -18.81
N SER A 2 13.18 9.06 -18.04
CA SER A 2 13.48 9.46 -16.66
C SER A 2 13.85 8.22 -15.84
N ASP A 3 15.10 8.15 -15.37
CA ASP A 3 15.65 7.12 -14.49
C ASP A 3 15.11 7.20 -13.04
N LYS A 4 14.02 7.95 -12.83
CA LYS A 4 13.45 8.17 -11.50
C LYS A 4 12.68 6.93 -11.05
N ILE A 5 13.06 6.40 -9.90
CA ILE A 5 12.30 5.41 -9.15
C ILE A 5 11.31 6.15 -8.25
N TYR A 6 10.01 5.89 -8.43
CA TYR A 6 8.97 6.49 -7.59
C TYR A 6 8.83 5.72 -6.28
N LYS A 7 8.95 6.42 -5.15
CA LYS A 7 8.80 5.82 -3.82
C LYS A 7 7.38 5.96 -3.31
N VAL A 8 6.78 4.84 -2.90
CA VAL A 8 5.39 4.76 -2.47
C VAL A 8 5.29 4.19 -1.07
N LEU A 9 4.57 4.86 -0.18
CA LEU A 9 4.27 4.36 1.17
C LEU A 9 2.80 3.96 1.27
N PHE A 10 2.52 2.71 1.62
CA PHE A 10 1.19 2.22 1.95
C PHE A 10 0.98 2.20 3.46
N ILE A 11 -0.06 2.87 3.94
CA ILE A 11 -0.37 2.98 5.36
C ILE A 11 -1.69 2.27 5.64
N CYS A 12 -1.69 1.40 6.65
CA CYS A 12 -2.92 0.96 7.29
C CYS A 12 -2.80 1.08 8.81
N THR A 13 -3.79 0.64 9.59
CA THR A 13 -3.71 0.70 11.04
C THR A 13 -2.65 -0.29 11.56
N GLY A 14 -2.81 -1.58 11.25
CA GLY A 14 -2.03 -2.65 11.88
C GLY A 14 -0.70 -3.02 11.21
N SER A 15 -0.38 -2.49 10.03
CA SER A 15 0.77 -2.92 9.21
C SER A 15 0.92 -4.46 9.09
N SER A 16 -0.18 -5.19 9.00
CA SER A 16 -0.16 -6.67 9.13
C SER A 16 -0.62 -7.40 7.87
N ALA A 17 -1.59 -6.85 7.13
CA ALA A 17 -2.15 -7.49 5.92
C ALA A 17 -2.19 -6.54 4.71
N ARG A 18 -3.14 -5.60 4.68
CA ARG A 18 -3.42 -4.74 3.50
C ARG A 18 -2.19 -4.00 2.97
N SER A 19 -1.51 -3.22 3.82
CA SER A 19 -0.34 -2.44 3.40
C SER A 19 0.85 -3.33 3.02
N ILE A 20 1.03 -4.48 3.68
CA ILE A 20 2.06 -5.48 3.35
C ILE A 20 1.82 -6.09 1.97
N ILE A 21 0.57 -6.48 1.68
CA ILE A 21 0.18 -7.01 0.37
C ILE A 21 0.43 -5.94 -0.70
N ALA A 22 0.06 -4.68 -0.45
CA ALA A 22 0.27 -3.60 -1.40
C ALA A 22 1.76 -3.34 -1.69
N GLU A 23 2.61 -3.30 -0.65
CA GLU A 23 4.07 -3.17 -0.76
C GLU A 23 4.64 -4.27 -1.66
N ALA A 24 4.35 -5.53 -1.32
CA ALA A 24 4.92 -6.68 -2.01
C ALA A 24 4.47 -6.75 -3.49
N VAL A 25 3.17 -6.56 -3.74
CA VAL A 25 2.59 -6.59 -5.09
C VAL A 25 3.15 -5.46 -5.95
N MET A 26 3.24 -4.23 -5.44
CA MET A 26 3.80 -3.11 -6.20
C MET A 26 5.29 -3.31 -6.47
N ASN A 27 6.08 -3.79 -5.52
CA ASN A 27 7.50 -4.08 -5.74
C ASN A 27 7.71 -5.15 -6.81
N LYS A 28 6.86 -6.17 -6.86
CA LYS A 28 6.90 -7.20 -7.90
C LYS A 28 6.51 -6.66 -9.28
N MET A 29 5.45 -5.86 -9.37
CA MET A 29 4.86 -5.41 -10.64
C MET A 29 5.50 -4.12 -11.18
N GLY A 30 6.11 -3.32 -10.31
CA GLY A 30 6.65 -2.00 -10.62
C GLY A 30 7.87 -2.02 -11.55
N GLY A 31 8.51 -3.18 -11.75
CA GLY A 31 9.55 -3.37 -12.75
C GLY A 31 10.73 -2.40 -12.61
N GLY A 32 11.10 -2.05 -11.38
CA GLY A 32 12.17 -1.09 -11.08
C GLY A 32 11.78 0.39 -11.21
N ARG A 33 10.58 0.71 -11.72
CA ARG A 33 10.06 2.09 -11.76
C ARG A 33 9.47 2.55 -10.43
N PHE A 34 9.10 1.61 -9.57
CA PHE A 34 8.48 1.86 -8.29
C PHE A 34 9.20 1.09 -7.20
N GLN A 35 9.33 1.74 -6.04
CA GLN A 35 9.78 1.13 -4.80
C GLN A 35 8.73 1.41 -3.73
N ALA A 36 8.03 0.37 -3.30
CA ALA A 36 6.98 0.44 -2.31
C ALA A 36 7.49 0.07 -0.91
N PHE A 37 6.86 0.68 0.08
CA PHE A 37 7.06 0.49 1.50
C PHE A 37 5.69 0.40 2.17
N SER A 38 5.61 -0.22 3.34
CA SER A 38 4.40 -0.25 4.16
C SER A 38 4.66 0.17 5.60
N ALA A 39 3.64 0.75 6.24
CA ALA A 39 3.66 1.07 7.65
C ALA A 39 2.27 0.99 8.29
N GLY A 40 2.28 1.11 9.61
CA GLY A 40 1.13 1.11 10.50
C GLY A 40 1.08 2.35 11.37
N SER A 41 -0.09 2.92 11.61
CA SER A 41 -0.25 3.89 12.70
C SER A 41 -0.23 3.22 14.08
N HIS A 42 -0.78 2.00 14.16
CA HIS A 42 -0.77 1.12 15.33
C HIS A 42 -0.33 -0.28 14.92
N PRO A 43 0.96 -0.48 14.56
CA PRO A 43 1.45 -1.74 14.03
C PRO A 43 1.24 -2.89 15.03
N LYS A 44 0.74 -4.03 14.54
CA LYS A 44 0.52 -5.23 15.36
C LYS A 44 1.82 -5.95 15.74
N GLY A 45 2.95 -5.60 15.13
CA GLY A 45 4.25 -6.23 15.35
C GLY A 45 4.47 -7.50 14.54
N GLU A 46 3.42 -8.07 13.94
CA GLU A 46 3.49 -9.27 13.10
C GLU A 46 2.76 -9.12 11.77
N VAL A 47 3.24 -9.83 10.76
CA VAL A 47 2.61 -9.93 9.45
C VAL A 47 1.63 -11.09 9.44
N SER A 48 0.44 -10.88 8.87
CA SER A 48 -0.61 -11.91 8.76
C SER A 48 -0.08 -13.16 8.03
N PRO A 49 -0.20 -14.36 8.62
CA PRO A 49 0.16 -15.61 7.95
C PRO A 49 -0.64 -15.84 6.66
N PHE A 50 -1.91 -15.40 6.61
CA PHE A 50 -2.73 -15.49 5.40
C PHE A 50 -2.23 -14.56 4.30
N ALA A 51 -1.73 -13.38 4.65
CA ALA A 51 -1.09 -12.48 3.68
C ALA A 51 0.19 -13.09 3.12
N LEU A 52 1.06 -13.66 3.98
CA LEU A 52 2.29 -14.33 3.54
C LEU A 52 1.99 -15.55 2.66
N SER A 53 1.03 -16.39 3.05
CA SER A 53 0.61 -17.56 2.27
C SER A 53 0.07 -17.15 0.88
N LEU A 54 -0.76 -16.12 0.82
CA LEU A 54 -1.27 -15.58 -0.43
C LEU A 54 -0.14 -15.06 -1.34
N LEU A 55 0.79 -14.27 -0.80
CA LEU A 55 1.92 -13.74 -1.56
C LEU A 55 2.81 -14.87 -2.10
N ALA A 56 3.05 -15.91 -1.31
CA ALA A 56 3.78 -17.10 -1.73
C ALA A 56 3.05 -17.82 -2.90
N GLN A 57 1.74 -18.01 -2.82
CA GLN A 57 0.94 -18.60 -3.91
C GLN A 57 1.04 -17.78 -5.20
N TRP A 58 1.11 -16.45 -5.10
CA TRP A 58 1.27 -15.53 -6.22
C TRP A 58 2.73 -15.39 -6.70
N ARG A 59 3.68 -16.12 -6.07
CA ARG A 59 5.13 -16.03 -6.34
C ARG A 59 5.65 -14.59 -6.21
N VAL A 60 5.11 -13.87 -5.23
CA VAL A 60 5.55 -12.53 -4.83
C VAL A 60 6.59 -12.69 -3.70
N PRO A 61 7.79 -12.12 -3.84
CA PRO A 61 8.81 -12.13 -2.79
C PRO A 61 8.29 -11.53 -1.48
N THR A 62 8.68 -12.12 -0.35
CA THR A 62 8.27 -11.68 1.00
C THR A 62 9.44 -11.29 1.89
N GLU A 63 10.66 -11.37 1.37
CA GLU A 63 11.88 -11.06 2.09
C GLU A 63 11.86 -9.58 2.55
N GLY A 64 12.13 -9.36 3.83
CA GLY A 64 12.16 -8.02 4.42
C GLY A 64 10.80 -7.41 4.76
N LEU A 65 9.68 -8.07 4.43
CA LEU A 65 8.35 -7.62 4.86
C LEU A 65 8.24 -7.73 6.39
N ARG A 66 7.81 -6.64 7.03
CA ARG A 66 7.59 -6.58 8.48
C ARG A 66 6.53 -5.56 8.85
N SER A 67 5.85 -5.82 9.97
CA SER A 67 4.97 -4.85 10.63
C SER A 67 5.80 -3.77 11.31
N LYS A 68 5.53 -2.50 10.99
CA LYS A 68 6.34 -1.37 11.47
C LYS A 68 5.54 -0.09 11.62
N SER A 69 5.94 0.76 12.57
CA SER A 69 5.31 2.06 12.77
C SER A 69 5.67 2.98 11.62
N TRP A 70 4.72 3.84 11.25
CA TRP A 70 4.94 4.93 10.31
C TRP A 70 5.92 6.00 10.82
N ASP A 71 6.22 6.01 12.12
CA ASP A 71 7.14 6.97 12.75
C ASP A 71 8.56 6.79 12.25
N GLU A 72 8.91 5.55 11.85
CA GLU A 72 10.19 5.21 11.22
C GLU A 72 10.43 6.04 9.95
N PHE A 73 9.34 6.38 9.25
CA PHE A 73 9.37 7.11 7.99
C PHE A 73 9.23 8.63 8.16
N ALA A 74 8.96 9.09 9.38
CA ALA A 74 8.90 10.51 9.73
C ALA A 74 10.22 11.04 10.33
N GLN A 75 11.21 10.17 10.58
CA GLN A 75 12.51 10.56 11.15
C GLN A 75 13.43 11.24 10.13
N PRO A 76 14.37 12.10 10.59
CA PRO A 76 15.46 12.59 9.75
C PRO A 76 16.23 11.44 9.08
N GLY A 77 16.47 11.55 7.77
CA GLY A 77 17.16 10.52 6.99
C GLY A 77 16.27 9.38 6.48
N ALA A 78 14.98 9.38 6.82
CA ALA A 78 14.01 8.47 6.21
C ALA A 78 13.92 8.69 4.68
N PRO A 79 13.52 7.65 3.92
CA PRO A 79 13.27 7.80 2.49
C PRO A 79 12.25 8.92 2.22
N GLY A 80 12.55 9.82 1.28
CA GLY A 80 11.54 10.71 0.73
C GLY A 80 10.54 9.92 -0.13
N PHE A 81 9.26 10.23 0.01
CA PHE A 81 8.19 9.58 -0.76
C PHE A 81 7.65 10.51 -1.84
N ASP A 82 7.29 9.93 -2.98
CA ASP A 82 6.52 10.62 -4.02
C ASP A 82 5.02 10.47 -3.77
N PHE A 83 4.63 9.31 -3.23
CA PHE A 83 3.23 8.94 -2.99
C PHE A 83 3.04 8.31 -1.61
N VAL A 84 1.95 8.67 -0.94
CA VAL A 84 1.49 8.04 0.30
C VAL A 84 0.03 7.65 0.16
N PHE A 85 -0.29 6.38 0.32
CA PHE A 85 -1.64 5.85 0.17
C PHE A 85 -2.14 5.21 1.46
N THR A 86 -3.27 5.68 1.99
CA THR A 86 -3.96 5.01 3.10
C THR A 86 -4.89 3.94 2.54
N VAL A 87 -4.83 2.72 3.09
CA VAL A 87 -5.62 1.57 2.60
C VAL A 87 -6.65 1.06 3.60
N CYS A 88 -6.79 1.73 4.75
CA CYS A 88 -7.89 1.55 5.68
C CYS A 88 -8.52 2.91 6.01
N ASP A 89 -9.82 2.88 6.34
CA ASP A 89 -10.58 4.09 6.63
C ASP A 89 -10.09 4.75 7.93
N ASP A 90 -9.74 3.95 8.93
CA ASP A 90 -9.20 4.44 10.21
C ASP A 90 -7.91 5.25 10.02
N ALA A 91 -6.93 4.74 9.26
CA ALA A 91 -5.69 5.47 9.00
C ALA A 91 -5.90 6.70 8.09
N ALA A 92 -7.01 6.77 7.35
CA ALA A 92 -7.37 7.98 6.60
C ALA A 92 -7.95 9.08 7.51
N GLY A 93 -8.57 8.70 8.64
CA GLY A 93 -9.12 9.62 9.63
C GLY A 93 -8.13 10.10 10.69
N GLU A 94 -6.96 9.46 10.78
CA GLU A 94 -5.91 9.83 11.74
C GLU A 94 -5.04 10.99 11.25
N VAL A 95 -4.50 11.75 12.20
CA VAL A 95 -3.57 12.85 11.93
C VAL A 95 -2.23 12.25 11.49
N CYS A 96 -2.05 12.14 10.17
CA CYS A 96 -0.79 11.67 9.59
C CYS A 96 0.38 12.60 9.97
N PRO A 97 1.59 12.05 10.19
CA PRO A 97 2.78 12.86 10.37
C PRO A 97 3.08 13.69 9.12
N VAL A 98 3.80 14.80 9.31
CA VAL A 98 4.25 15.63 8.18
C VAL A 98 5.36 14.88 7.45
N TRP A 99 5.05 14.39 6.26
CA TRP A 99 6.02 13.69 5.42
C TRP A 99 7.01 14.66 4.78
N PRO A 100 8.33 14.39 4.84
CA PRO A 100 9.31 15.14 4.08
C PRO A 100 8.97 15.15 2.58
N GLY A 101 9.09 16.32 1.94
CA GLY A 101 8.89 16.46 0.50
C GLY A 101 7.44 16.59 0.01
N GLN A 102 6.45 16.59 0.90
CA GLN A 102 5.01 16.76 0.57
C GLN A 102 4.52 15.77 -0.52
N PRO A 103 4.57 14.46 -0.25
CA PRO A 103 4.13 13.43 -1.18
C PRO A 103 2.66 13.63 -1.57
N MET A 104 2.32 13.18 -2.77
CA MET A 104 0.91 13.13 -3.19
C MET A 104 0.18 12.03 -2.41
N THR A 105 -1.00 12.37 -1.91
CA THR A 105 -1.79 11.46 -1.08
C THR A 105 -3.07 11.02 -1.78
N ALA A 106 -3.50 9.79 -1.52
CA ALA A 106 -4.83 9.31 -1.88
C ALA A 106 -5.29 8.22 -0.91
N HIS A 107 -6.60 8.06 -0.79
CA HIS A 107 -7.20 7.01 0.02
C HIS A 107 -7.72 5.89 -0.86
N TRP A 108 -7.19 4.69 -0.65
CA TRP A 108 -7.54 3.47 -1.37
C TRP A 108 -8.14 2.47 -0.38
N GLY A 109 -9.28 2.81 0.23
CA GLY A 109 -9.96 1.98 1.22
C GLY A 109 -10.20 0.55 0.74
N VAL A 110 -9.77 -0.41 1.56
CA VAL A 110 -9.97 -1.85 1.36
C VAL A 110 -10.53 -2.44 2.65
N PRO A 111 -11.62 -3.24 2.57
CA PRO A 111 -12.18 -3.92 3.75
C PRO A 111 -11.09 -4.66 4.53
N ASP A 112 -11.16 -4.63 5.86
CA ASP A 112 -10.13 -5.27 6.67
C ASP A 112 -10.26 -6.80 6.65
N PRO A 113 -9.34 -7.54 6.01
CA PRO A 113 -9.40 -9.00 6.03
C PRO A 113 -9.11 -9.56 7.42
N MET A 114 -8.48 -8.78 8.32
CA MET A 114 -8.21 -9.19 9.70
C MET A 114 -9.44 -9.12 10.61
N ALA A 115 -10.50 -8.42 10.18
CA ALA A 115 -11.75 -8.32 10.93
C ALA A 115 -12.73 -9.48 10.62
N VAL A 116 -12.41 -10.33 9.65
CA VAL A 116 -13.26 -11.46 9.26
C VAL A 116 -13.12 -12.60 10.27
N GLU A 117 -14.22 -12.92 10.94
CA GLU A 117 -14.36 -14.07 11.81
C GLU A 117 -14.71 -15.35 11.02
N GLY A 118 -14.52 -16.51 11.65
CA GLY A 118 -14.82 -17.82 11.06
C GLY A 118 -13.56 -18.66 10.78
N GLY A 119 -13.72 -19.65 9.91
CA GLY A 119 -12.69 -20.61 9.56
C GLY A 119 -11.60 -20.05 8.65
N ASP A 120 -10.55 -20.85 8.47
CA ASP A 120 -9.37 -20.45 7.68
C ASP A 120 -9.71 -20.18 6.21
N GLU A 121 -10.70 -20.88 5.64
CA GLU A 121 -11.15 -20.64 4.27
C GLU A 121 -11.78 -19.26 4.11
N GLN A 122 -12.65 -18.85 5.04
CA GLN A 122 -13.26 -17.51 5.02
C GLN A 122 -12.19 -16.42 5.17
N LYS A 123 -11.24 -16.60 6.10
CA LYS A 123 -10.13 -15.67 6.31
C LYS A 123 -9.22 -15.58 5.10
N ALA A 124 -8.85 -16.71 4.50
CA ALA A 124 -8.03 -16.75 3.29
C ALA A 124 -8.73 -16.07 2.12
N ARG A 125 -10.04 -16.29 1.95
CA ARG A 125 -10.86 -15.63 0.93
C ARG A 125 -10.87 -14.11 1.11
N ALA A 126 -11.06 -13.63 2.34
CA ALA A 126 -11.03 -12.19 2.63
C ALA A 126 -9.67 -11.56 2.27
N HIS A 127 -8.56 -12.23 2.57
CA HIS A 127 -7.22 -11.78 2.17
C HIS A 127 -7.06 -11.76 0.65
N ALA A 128 -7.57 -12.78 -0.05
CA ALA A 128 -7.53 -12.85 -1.50
C ALA A 128 -8.35 -11.73 -2.16
N ASP A 129 -9.52 -11.41 -1.63
CA ASP A 129 -10.38 -10.35 -2.17
C ASP A 129 -9.75 -8.96 -1.94
N ALA A 130 -9.20 -8.71 -0.74
CA ALA A 130 -8.42 -7.50 -0.46
C ALA A 130 -7.23 -7.36 -1.42
N ALA A 131 -6.49 -8.45 -1.67
CA ALA A 131 -5.35 -8.45 -2.56
C ALA A 131 -5.73 -8.20 -4.03
N LYS A 132 -6.87 -8.74 -4.50
CA LYS A 132 -7.37 -8.46 -5.86
C LYS A 132 -7.70 -6.99 -6.04
N MET A 133 -8.36 -6.36 -5.06
CA MET A 133 -8.66 -4.92 -5.10
C MET A 133 -7.36 -4.10 -5.15
N LEU A 134 -6.41 -4.38 -4.26
CA LEU A 134 -5.11 -3.69 -4.24
C LEU A 134 -4.34 -3.88 -5.55
N LYS A 135 -4.25 -5.11 -6.05
CA LYS A 135 -3.59 -5.42 -7.32
C LYS A 135 -4.20 -4.63 -8.47
N ARG A 136 -5.53 -4.55 -8.56
CA ARG A 136 -6.21 -3.78 -9.60
C ARG A 136 -5.86 -2.30 -9.54
N ARG A 137 -5.83 -1.71 -8.34
CA ARG A 137 -5.47 -0.29 -8.14
C ARG A 137 -4.00 -0.02 -8.47
N ILE A 138 -3.11 -0.94 -8.08
CA ILE A 138 -1.69 -0.91 -8.43
C ILE A 138 -1.51 -0.96 -9.95
N GLU A 139 -2.21 -1.84 -10.66
CA GLU A 139 -2.15 -1.90 -12.14
C GLU A 139 -2.53 -0.57 -12.80
N LEU A 140 -3.59 0.07 -12.32
CA LEU A 140 -4.02 1.37 -12.82
C LEU A 140 -2.96 2.45 -12.55
N MET A 141 -2.37 2.46 -11.36
CA MET A 141 -1.29 3.37 -11.00
C MET A 141 -0.05 3.19 -11.89
N LEU A 142 0.37 1.93 -12.13
CA LEU A 142 1.52 1.63 -12.98
C LEU A 142 1.31 2.07 -14.44
N ALA A 143 0.05 2.09 -14.89
CA ALA A 143 -0.35 2.53 -16.23
C ALA A 143 -0.41 4.06 -16.39
N LEU A 144 -0.37 4.84 -15.30
CA LEU A 144 -0.44 6.30 -15.40
C LEU A 144 0.79 6.89 -16.13
N PRO A 145 0.59 7.86 -17.04
CA PRO A 145 1.68 8.59 -17.68
C PRO A 145 2.22 9.68 -16.74
N LEU A 146 2.85 9.28 -15.62
CA LEU A 146 3.27 10.19 -14.54
C LEU A 146 4.08 11.41 -15.01
N ALA A 147 4.94 11.26 -16.01
CA ALA A 147 5.74 12.36 -16.56
C ALA A 147 4.91 13.43 -17.31
N LYS A 148 3.66 13.13 -17.66
CA LYS A 148 2.77 14.03 -18.42
C LYS A 148 1.65 14.63 -17.57
N LEU A 149 1.44 14.11 -16.36
CA LEU A 149 0.37 14.57 -15.48
C LEU A 149 0.88 15.67 -14.55
N ALA A 150 0.23 16.83 -14.59
CA ALA A 150 0.45 17.91 -13.63
C ALA A 150 -0.27 17.63 -12.31
N GLY A 151 0.15 18.30 -11.22
CA GLY A 151 -0.27 17.98 -9.84
C GLY A 151 -1.78 17.78 -9.63
N LEU A 152 -2.63 18.70 -10.08
CA LEU A 152 -4.08 18.55 -9.86
C LEU A 152 -4.68 17.37 -10.65
N ALA A 153 -4.23 17.15 -11.89
CA ALA A 153 -4.69 16.03 -12.71
C ALA A 153 -4.23 14.69 -12.11
N LEU A 154 -2.96 14.60 -11.70
CA LEU A 154 -2.42 13.41 -11.06
C LEU A 154 -3.17 13.09 -9.76
N LYS A 155 -3.41 14.09 -8.91
CA LYS A 155 -4.19 13.89 -7.67
C LYS A 155 -5.58 13.30 -7.95
N ARG A 156 -6.28 13.84 -8.95
CA ARG A 156 -7.60 13.35 -9.35
C ARG A 156 -7.55 11.90 -9.83
N GLU A 157 -6.58 11.54 -10.66
CA GLU A 157 -6.41 10.13 -11.11
C GLU A 157 -6.15 9.19 -9.92
N LEU A 158 -5.26 9.59 -9.00
CA LEU A 158 -4.96 8.80 -7.80
C LEU A 158 -6.19 8.56 -6.91
N ASP A 159 -7.05 9.58 -6.77
CA ASP A 159 -8.31 9.47 -6.03
C ASP A 159 -9.34 8.60 -6.75
N GLN A 160 -9.40 8.66 -8.08
CA GLN A 160 -10.26 7.80 -8.89
C GLN A 160 -9.84 6.33 -8.82
N ILE A 161 -8.54 6.06 -8.83
CA ILE A 161 -7.99 4.71 -8.62
C ILE A 161 -8.45 4.16 -7.26
N GLY A 162 -8.48 4.99 -6.21
CA GLY A 162 -8.97 4.58 -4.89
C GLY A 162 -10.42 4.09 -4.88
N LYS A 163 -11.23 4.51 -5.85
CA LYS A 163 -12.64 4.12 -6.00
C LYS A 163 -12.85 2.96 -6.97
N ALA A 164 -11.80 2.53 -7.68
CA ALA A 164 -11.90 1.44 -8.64
C ALA A 164 -12.07 0.09 -7.92
N GLY A 165 -13.00 -0.73 -8.41
CA GLY A 165 -13.26 -2.09 -7.92
C GLY A 165 -14.02 -2.15 -6.58
N ALA A 166 -14.60 -1.03 -6.13
CA ALA A 166 -15.61 -1.00 -5.08
C ALA A 166 -17.00 -1.41 -5.62
#